data_AF-A0A1J5LBL6-F1
#
_entry.id   AF-A0A1J5LBL6-F1
#
_cell.length_a   1.000
_cell.length_b   1.000
_cell.length_c   1.000
_cell.angle_alpha   90.00
_cell.angle_beta   90.00
_cell.angle_gamma   90.00
#
_symmetry.space_group_name_H-M   'P 1'
#
loop_
_entity.id
_entity.type
_entity.pdbx_description
1 polymer ?
#
loop_
_entity_poly.entity_id
_entity_poly.type
_entity_poly.pdbx_seq_one_letter_code
_entity_poly.pdbx_strand_id
1 'polypeptide(L)'
;MTMGAQANTGVGLFVGEPFWGLEFKHNDIRFNVSLDDQFGLGANKSFQVSNTPLYLFVGGQYIDRNTHYMAVTSGIGAELRVKPMGFYIDVGPNLYLDEMQFELEAKAGLRVYF
;
A
#
# COMPACT_ATOMS: atom_id res chain seq x y z
N MET A 1 5.40 -23.83 23.79
CA MET A 1 4.50 -22.88 23.14
C MET A 1 4.96 -22.71 21.71
N THR A 2 4.31 -23.36 20.75
CA THR A 2 4.60 -23.21 19.33
C THR A 2 4.09 -21.84 18.89
N MET A 3 4.98 -20.85 18.79
CA MET A 3 4.67 -19.59 18.10
C MET A 3 4.60 -19.88 16.59
N GLY A 4 3.48 -20.44 16.15
CA GLY A 4 3.12 -20.40 14.75
C GLY A 4 2.81 -18.95 14.40
N ALA A 5 3.78 -18.23 13.85
CA ALA A 5 3.54 -16.94 13.22
C ALA A 5 2.57 -17.20 12.04
N GLN A 6 1.27 -17.08 12.30
CA GLN A 6 0.27 -17.18 11.25
C GLN A 6 0.48 -15.96 10.35
N ALA A 7 1.09 -16.19 9.19
CA ALA A 7 1.45 -15.12 8.27
C ALA A 7 0.21 -14.27 7.95
N ASN A 8 0.32 -12.95 8.07
CA ASN A 8 -0.81 -12.07 7.82
C ASN A 8 -0.93 -11.84 6.31
N THR A 9 -1.48 -12.84 5.61
CA THR A 9 -1.60 -12.85 4.15
C THR A 9 -3.00 -12.43 3.73
N GLY A 10 -3.09 -11.54 2.76
CA GLY A 10 -4.39 -11.16 2.23
C GLY A 10 -4.30 -10.56 0.83
N VAL A 11 -5.43 -10.60 0.13
CA VAL A 11 -5.60 -10.00 -1.18
C VAL A 11 -6.75 -9.00 -1.13
N GLY A 12 -6.66 -7.93 -1.90
CA GLY A 12 -7.59 -6.83 -1.80
C GLY A 12 -7.67 -5.97 -3.04
N LEU A 13 -8.59 -5.01 -2.98
CA LEU A 13 -8.74 -3.94 -3.94
C LEU A 13 -8.48 -2.62 -3.24
N PHE A 14 -7.96 -1.65 -3.97
CA PHE A 14 -7.76 -0.30 -3.46
C PHE A 14 -8.07 0.74 -4.52
N VAL A 15 -8.39 1.94 -4.04
CA VAL A 15 -8.64 3.15 -4.82
C VAL A 15 -7.80 4.28 -4.26
N GLY A 16 -7.41 5.21 -5.12
CA GLY A 16 -6.60 6.37 -4.73
C GLY A 16 -5.69 6.81 -5.85
N GLU A 17 -4.90 7.84 -5.56
CA GLU A 17 -3.82 8.27 -6.43
C GLU A 17 -2.58 7.41 -6.17
N PRO A 18 -1.75 7.14 -7.19
CA PRO A 18 -1.88 7.61 -8.56
C PRO A 18 -2.71 6.65 -9.43
N PHE A 19 -3.13 5.50 -8.88
CA PHE A 19 -3.93 4.50 -9.56
C PHE A 19 -4.73 3.66 -8.56
N TRP A 20 -5.74 2.97 -9.07
CA TRP A 20 -6.52 1.96 -8.35
C TRP A 20 -6.15 0.56 -8.87
N GLY A 21 -6.40 -0.48 -8.06
CA GLY A 21 -6.14 -1.84 -8.50
C GLY A 21 -6.15 -2.91 -7.43
N LEU A 22 -5.35 -3.95 -7.63
CA LEU A 22 -5.21 -5.10 -6.75
C LEU A 22 -4.05 -4.92 -5.78
N GLU A 23 -4.23 -5.42 -4.57
CA GLU A 23 -3.19 -5.46 -3.56
C GLU A 23 -3.01 -6.87 -3.00
N PHE A 24 -1.76 -7.27 -2.80
CA PHE A 24 -1.38 -8.46 -2.06
C PHE A 24 -0.53 -8.05 -0.85
N LYS A 25 -0.95 -8.45 0.35
CA LYS A 25 -0.19 -8.26 1.59
C LYS A 25 0.34 -9.60 2.06
N HIS A 26 1.61 -9.63 2.46
CA HIS A 26 2.19 -10.74 3.20
C HIS A 26 3.01 -10.17 4.35
N ASN A 27 2.53 -10.38 5.58
CA ASN A 27 3.09 -9.81 6.79
C ASN A 27 3.12 -8.27 6.72
N ASP A 28 4.31 -7.68 6.74
CA ASP A 28 4.53 -6.24 6.72
C ASP A 28 4.75 -5.68 5.31
N ILE A 29 4.72 -6.52 4.27
CA ILE A 29 4.97 -6.11 2.88
C ILE A 29 3.65 -6.11 2.13
N ARG A 30 3.42 -5.04 1.36
CA ARG A 30 2.28 -4.88 0.44
C ARG A 30 2.79 -4.67 -0.97
N PHE A 31 2.20 -5.39 -1.91
CA PHE A 31 2.41 -5.25 -3.34
C PHE A 31 1.12 -4.78 -3.99
N ASN A 32 1.22 -3.81 -4.89
CA ASN A 32 0.08 -3.18 -5.54
C ASN A 32 0.28 -3.28 -7.06
N VAL A 33 -0.78 -3.59 -7.79
CA VAL A 33 -0.79 -3.64 -9.25
C VAL A 33 -1.99 -2.85 -9.74
N SER A 34 -1.78 -1.97 -10.71
CA SER A 34 -2.87 -1.17 -11.28
C SER A 34 -3.84 -2.03 -12.08
N LEU A 35 -5.11 -1.64 -12.05
CA LEU A 35 -6.16 -2.13 -12.96
C LEU A 35 -6.69 -1.02 -13.87
N ASP A 36 -6.14 0.18 -13.76
CA ASP A 36 -6.43 1.32 -14.62
C ASP A 36 -5.79 1.12 -16.02
N ASP A 37 -6.16 1.96 -16.99
CA ASP A 37 -5.61 1.93 -18.36
C ASP A 37 -4.08 2.15 -18.40
N GLN A 38 -3.50 2.57 -17.27
CA GLN A 38 -2.09 2.86 -17.11
C GLN A 38 -1.45 1.84 -16.17
N PHE A 39 -0.33 1.26 -16.60
CA PHE A 39 0.37 0.24 -15.83
C PHE A 39 1.05 0.86 -14.61
N GLY A 40 0.90 0.23 -13.46
CA GLY A 40 1.48 0.69 -12.21
C GLY A 40 1.77 -0.49 -11.29
N LEU A 41 2.94 -0.49 -10.68
CA LEU A 41 3.36 -1.46 -9.68
C LEU A 41 3.87 -0.73 -8.45
N GLY A 42 3.53 -1.22 -7.26
CA GLY A 42 4.03 -0.68 -6.01
C GLY A 42 4.46 -1.77 -5.05
N ALA A 43 5.45 -1.46 -4.22
CA ALA A 43 5.84 -2.30 -3.10
C ALA A 43 6.14 -1.42 -1.88
N ASN A 44 5.45 -1.70 -0.77
CA ASN A 44 5.54 -0.93 0.46
C ASN A 44 5.80 -1.84 1.65
N LYS A 45 6.71 -1.44 2.54
CA LYS A 45 6.88 -2.05 3.85
C LYS A 45 6.20 -1.19 4.91
N SER A 46 5.34 -1.80 5.71
CA SER A 46 4.65 -1.16 6.84
C SER A 46 5.35 -1.44 8.17
N PHE A 47 5.28 -0.48 9.09
CA PHE A 47 5.80 -0.57 10.45
C PHE A 47 4.64 -0.27 11.40
N GLN A 48 4.10 -1.31 12.04
CA GLN A 48 2.95 -1.19 12.93
C GLN A 48 3.31 -0.40 14.18
N VAL A 49 2.44 0.55 14.56
CA VAL A 49 2.55 1.27 15.83
C VAL A 49 1.84 0.46 16.90
N SER A 50 2.59 0.06 17.93
CA SER A 50 2.12 -0.86 18.98
C SER A 50 0.81 -0.40 19.61
N ASN A 51 -0.14 -1.34 19.76
CA ASN A 51 -1.46 -1.13 20.38
C ASN A 51 -2.34 -0.08 19.67
N THR A 52 -2.10 0.22 18.40
CA THR A 52 -2.94 1.13 17.62
C THR A 52 -3.27 0.51 16.25
N PRO A 53 -4.33 0.96 15.57
CA PRO A 53 -4.56 0.59 14.18
C PRO A 53 -3.59 1.28 13.21
N LEU A 54 -2.67 2.12 13.70
CA LEU A 54 -1.81 2.96 12.88
C LEU A 54 -0.52 2.23 12.48
N TYR A 55 0.00 2.60 11.32
CA TYR A 55 1.32 2.18 10.85
C TYR A 55 1.99 3.30 10.05
N LEU A 56 3.31 3.25 10.01
CA LEU A 56 4.09 3.99 9.03
C LEU A 56 4.35 3.10 7.82
N PHE A 57 4.55 3.66 6.64
CA PHE A 57 5.00 2.89 5.49
C PHE A 57 6.07 3.63 4.70
N VAL A 58 6.92 2.86 4.04
CA VAL A 58 7.87 3.34 3.03
C VAL A 58 7.99 2.30 1.92
N GLY A 59 8.22 2.76 0.70
CA GLY A 59 8.32 1.89 -0.44
C GLY A 59 8.68 2.62 -1.71
N GLY A 60 8.31 2.00 -2.82
CA GLY A 60 8.39 2.62 -4.12
C GLY A 60 7.27 2.14 -5.02
N GLN A 61 7.00 2.92 -6.04
CA GLN A 61 6.10 2.56 -7.11
C GLN A 61 6.67 3.00 -8.45
N TYR A 62 6.32 2.23 -9.46
CA TYR A 62 6.59 2.48 -10.86
C TYR A 62 5.26 2.68 -11.56
N ILE A 63 5.13 3.71 -12.38
CA ILE A 63 3.91 4.04 -13.10
C ILE A 63 4.28 4.38 -14.54
N ASP A 64 3.58 3.80 -15.50
CA ASP A 64 3.76 4.03 -16.92
C ASP A 64 2.54 4.84 -17.43
N ARG A 65 2.68 6.18 -17.49
CA ARG A 65 1.65 7.14 -17.92
C ARG A 65 2.22 8.08 -18.99
N ASN A 66 2.42 7.64 -20.24
CA ASN A 66 3.03 8.41 -21.35
C ASN A 66 4.48 8.90 -21.12
N THR A 67 4.90 9.00 -19.87
CA THR A 67 6.26 9.15 -19.34
C THR A 67 6.41 8.08 -18.25
N HIS A 68 7.57 7.45 -18.16
CA HIS A 68 7.84 6.47 -17.11
C HIS A 68 8.14 7.23 -15.81
N TYR A 69 7.42 6.91 -14.74
CA TYR A 69 7.57 7.56 -13.44
C TYR A 69 8.01 6.57 -12.38
N MET A 70 9.10 6.88 -11.68
CA MET A 70 9.47 6.21 -10.44
C MET A 70 9.21 7.13 -9.26
N ALA A 71 8.48 6.63 -8.26
CA ALA A 71 8.20 7.37 -7.05
C ALA A 71 8.62 6.60 -5.80
N VAL A 72 9.24 7.30 -4.86
CA VAL A 72 9.43 6.81 -3.49
C VAL A 72 8.19 7.18 -2.69
N THR A 73 7.55 6.17 -2.12
CA THR A 73 6.31 6.32 -1.36
C THR A 73 6.62 6.31 0.13
N SER A 74 6.00 7.20 0.89
CA SER A 74 6.09 7.18 2.35
C SER A 74 4.82 7.75 2.97
N GLY A 75 4.53 7.40 4.21
CA GLY A 75 3.36 7.97 4.86
C GLY A 75 2.91 7.24 6.11
N ILE A 76 1.68 7.57 6.50
CA ILE A 76 0.98 7.01 7.64
C ILE A 76 -0.28 6.34 7.10
N GLY A 77 -0.61 5.17 7.65
CA GLY A 77 -1.87 4.53 7.39
C GLY A 77 -2.54 4.03 8.65
N ALA A 78 -3.81 3.66 8.51
CA ALA A 78 -4.59 3.02 9.54
C ALA A 78 -5.27 1.79 8.95
N GLU A 79 -5.26 0.67 9.67
CA GLU A 79 -5.97 -0.55 9.29
C GLU A 79 -6.93 -1.00 10.40
N LEU A 80 -8.19 -1.16 10.03
CA LEU A 80 -9.22 -1.77 10.86
C LEU A 80 -9.48 -3.18 10.34
N ARG A 81 -9.27 -4.19 11.19
CA ARG A 81 -9.43 -5.60 10.82
C ARG A 81 -10.58 -6.26 11.58
N VAL A 82 -11.57 -6.71 10.84
CA VAL A 82 -12.69 -7.55 11.32
C VAL A 82 -12.63 -8.86 10.55
N LYS A 83 -11.95 -9.87 11.12
CA LYS A 83 -11.61 -11.10 10.39
C LYS A 83 -12.86 -11.74 9.73
N PRO A 84 -12.77 -12.16 8.45
CA PRO A 84 -11.58 -12.22 7.61
C PRO A 84 -11.25 -10.91 6.86
N MET A 85 -12.03 -9.86 7.05
CA MET A 85 -11.91 -8.61 6.30
C MET A 85 -11.00 -7.59 6.99
N GLY A 86 -10.39 -6.71 6.20
CA GLY A 86 -9.70 -5.51 6.66
C GLY A 86 -10.02 -4.33 5.76
N PHE A 87 -10.14 -3.16 6.37
CA PHE A 87 -10.20 -1.88 5.68
C PHE A 87 -8.97 -1.08 6.07
N TYR A 88 -8.35 -0.40 5.11
CA TYR A 88 -7.24 0.48 5.39
C TYR A 88 -7.34 1.79 4.63
N ILE A 89 -6.68 2.81 5.19
CA ILE A 89 -6.45 4.10 4.55
C ILE A 89 -4.97 4.48 4.73
N ASP A 90 -4.37 5.01 3.68
CA ASP A 90 -3.00 5.51 3.62
C ASP A 90 -3.03 6.97 3.17
N VAL A 91 -2.16 7.78 3.76
CA VAL A 91 -1.89 9.14 3.31
C VAL A 91 -0.40 9.44 3.46
N GLY A 92 0.18 10.09 2.46
CA GLY A 92 1.56 10.54 2.58
C GLY A 92 2.14 11.07 1.28
N PRO A 93 3.35 11.65 1.35
CA PRO A 93 4.01 12.20 0.20
C PRO A 93 4.64 11.09 -0.65
N ASN A 94 4.51 11.26 -1.96
CA ASN A 94 5.28 10.55 -2.96
C ASN A 94 6.31 11.48 -3.57
N LEU A 95 7.56 11.07 -3.57
CA LEU A 95 8.64 11.76 -4.26
C LEU A 95 8.80 11.15 -5.64
N TYR A 96 8.35 11.86 -6.67
CA TYR A 96 8.57 11.52 -8.06
C TYR A 96 10.01 11.86 -8.44
N LEU A 97 10.81 10.85 -8.75
CA LEU A 97 12.26 10.99 -8.96
C LEU A 97 12.59 11.68 -10.28
N ASP A 98 11.72 11.56 -11.28
CA ASP A 98 11.94 12.14 -12.60
C ASP A 98 11.77 13.67 -12.59
N GLU A 99 10.77 14.16 -11.86
CA GLU A 99 10.45 15.59 -11.76
C GLU A 99 11.03 16.22 -10.48
N MET A 100 11.58 15.39 -9.57
CA MET A 100 12.01 15.80 -8.22
C MET A 100 10.90 16.56 -7.46
N GLN A 101 9.66 16.13 -7.67
CA GLN A 101 8.45 16.76 -7.13
C GLN A 101 7.83 15.88 -6.06
N PHE A 102 7.31 16.53 -5.01
CA PHE A 102 6.52 15.88 -3.98
C PHE A 102 5.04 16.09 -4.24
N GLU A 103 4.27 15.00 -4.18
CA GLU A 103 2.81 15.05 -4.24
C GLU A 103 2.22 14.33 -3.02
N LEU A 104 1.20 14.93 -2.41
CA LEU A 104 0.50 14.32 -1.29
C LEU A 104 -0.63 13.45 -1.83
N GLU A 105 -0.55 12.15 -1.61
CA GLU A 105 -1.54 11.20 -2.11
C GLU A 105 -2.26 10.49 -0.97
N ALA A 106 -3.47 10.02 -1.27
CA ALA A 106 -4.25 9.18 -0.37
C ALA A 106 -4.77 7.93 -1.10
N LYS A 107 -4.76 6.81 -0.40
CA LYS A 107 -5.26 5.51 -0.87
C LYS A 107 -6.16 4.89 0.19
N ALA A 108 -7.20 4.19 -0.22
CA ALA A 108 -8.02 3.38 0.66
C ALA A 108 -8.29 2.03 0.02
N GLY A 109 -8.39 0.97 0.83
CA GLY A 109 -8.59 -0.37 0.30
C GLY A 109 -9.28 -1.33 1.24
N LEU A 110 -9.77 -2.42 0.64
CA LEU A 110 -10.41 -3.54 1.31
C LEU A 110 -9.60 -4.80 1.04
N ARG A 111 -9.37 -5.60 2.08
CA ARG A 111 -8.54 -6.81 2.02
C ARG A 111 -9.26 -7.99 2.66
N VAL A 112 -9.16 -9.16 2.05
CA VAL A 112 -9.59 -10.45 2.62
C VAL A 112 -8.35 -11.23 3.04
N TYR A 113 -8.33 -11.70 4.28
CA TYR A 113 -7.22 -12.41 4.90
C TYR A 113 -7.46 -13.92 4.99
N PHE A 114 -6.38 -14.70 4.86
CA PHE A 114 -6.38 -16.16 5.00
C PHE A 114 -5.10 -16.66 5.68
#